data_AF-A0A933MCF4-F1
#
_entry.id   AF-A0A933MCF4-F1
#
_cell.length_a   1.000
_cell.length_b   1.000
_cell.length_c   1.000
_cell.angle_alpha   90.00
_cell.angle_beta   90.00
_cell.angle_gamma   90.00
#
_symmetry.space_group_name_H-M   'P 1'
#
loop_
_entity.id
_entity.type
_entity.pdbx_description
1 polymer ?
#
loop_
_entity_poly.entity_id
_entity_poly.type
_entity_poly.pdbx_seq_one_letter_code
_entity_poly.pdbx_strand_id
1 'polypeptide(L)'
;MRLAPRLLAGALLFLRFGPAQAAEQPFLPEPQRQLVKEHTPFGLPSTGELLFRRGYVAGHNNWLKIPNWVAYHLPREKITGDAERAKTFTADPELKPFQRSEPDDYTRKRIRPRPHGPGRGHEDRRW
;
A
#
# COMPACT_ATOMS: atom_id res chain seq x y z
N MET A 1 -19.16 68.93 -43.98
CA MET A 1 -19.42 68.02 -42.85
C MET A 1 -20.23 66.82 -43.34
N ARG A 2 -19.66 65.62 -43.42
CA ARG A 2 -20.37 64.36 -43.75
C ARG A 2 -19.88 63.23 -42.83
N LEU A 3 -20.82 62.36 -42.48
CA LEU A 3 -20.81 61.33 -41.43
C LEU A 3 -19.72 60.24 -41.59
N ALA A 4 -19.37 59.63 -40.45
CA ALA A 4 -18.46 58.50 -40.25
C ALA A 4 -18.95 57.16 -40.83
N PRO A 5 -18.08 56.13 -40.88
CA PRO A 5 -18.46 54.87 -40.25
C PRO A 5 -17.38 54.32 -39.30
N ARG A 6 -17.88 53.75 -38.20
CA ARG A 6 -17.15 52.99 -37.19
C ARG A 6 -16.63 51.69 -37.81
N LEU A 7 -15.34 51.38 -37.65
CA LEU A 7 -14.82 50.02 -37.87
C LEU A 7 -14.75 49.30 -36.53
N LEU A 8 -15.50 48.20 -36.45
CA LEU A 8 -15.53 47.27 -35.33
C LEU A 8 -14.26 46.40 -35.33
N ALA A 9 -13.70 46.25 -34.12
CA ALA A 9 -13.07 45.07 -33.53
C ALA A 9 -12.50 43.95 -34.43
N GLY A 10 -11.24 43.61 -34.17
CA GLY A 10 -10.65 42.32 -34.50
C GLY A 10 -9.51 41.97 -33.54
N ALA A 11 -9.82 41.73 -32.26
CA ALA A 11 -8.85 41.20 -31.31
C ALA A 11 -8.74 39.68 -31.52
N LEU A 12 -7.70 39.25 -32.25
CA LEU A 12 -7.31 37.84 -32.37
C LEU A 12 -6.84 37.32 -31.01
N LEU A 13 -7.71 36.57 -30.33
CA LEU A 13 -7.37 35.86 -29.11
C LEU A 13 -6.49 34.64 -29.47
N PHE A 14 -5.17 34.81 -29.41
CA PHE A 14 -4.24 33.67 -29.45
C PHE A 14 -4.39 32.87 -28.16
N LEU A 15 -5.21 31.81 -28.20
CA LEU A 15 -5.22 30.77 -27.18
C LEU A 15 -3.83 30.09 -27.20
N ARG A 16 -2.94 30.53 -26.31
CA ARG A 16 -1.70 29.81 -26.03
C ARG A 16 -2.07 28.56 -25.26
N PHE A 17 -2.12 27.42 -25.94
CA PHE A 17 -1.96 26.13 -25.30
C PHE A 17 -0.54 26.09 -24.71
N GLY A 18 -0.44 26.36 -23.40
CA GLY A 18 0.76 26.01 -22.64
C GLY A 18 0.98 24.50 -22.73
N PRO A 19 2.24 24.02 -22.67
CA PRO A 19 2.48 22.58 -22.65
C PRO A 19 1.65 21.99 -21.52
N ALA A 20 0.89 20.94 -21.83
CA ALA A 20 0.24 20.14 -20.81
C ALA A 20 1.34 19.72 -19.84
N GLN A 21 1.33 20.27 -18.64
CA GLN A 21 2.23 19.87 -17.58
C GLN A 21 1.91 18.40 -17.33
N ALA A 22 2.73 17.50 -17.88
CA ALA A 22 2.68 16.09 -17.54
C ALA A 22 2.78 16.03 -16.02
N ALA A 23 1.78 15.41 -15.38
CA ALA A 23 1.73 15.28 -13.94
C ALA A 23 3.11 14.87 -13.42
N GLU A 24 3.68 15.71 -12.55
CA GLU A 24 4.99 15.48 -11.96
C GLU A 24 4.92 14.13 -11.25
N GLN A 25 5.59 13.11 -11.82
CA GLN A 25 5.65 11.81 -11.17
C GLN A 25 6.29 12.03 -9.80
N PRO A 26 5.74 11.50 -8.70
CA PRO A 26 6.34 11.69 -7.38
C PRO A 26 7.79 11.27 -7.50
N PHE A 27 8.71 12.19 -7.20
CA PHE A 27 10.14 11.93 -7.25
C PHE A 27 10.45 10.87 -6.18
N LEU A 28 10.41 9.59 -6.58
CA LEU A 28 10.85 8.51 -5.73
C LEU A 28 12.38 8.61 -5.61
N PRO A 29 12.99 8.45 -4.42
CA PRO A 29 14.42 8.25 -4.29
C PRO A 29 14.93 7.08 -5.13
N GLU A 30 16.17 7.15 -5.61
CA GLU A 30 16.78 6.12 -6.46
C GLU A 30 16.62 4.67 -5.95
N PRO A 31 16.80 4.36 -4.64
CA PRO A 31 16.59 3.01 -4.15
C PRO A 31 15.15 2.49 -4.37
N GLN A 32 14.15 3.37 -4.22
CA GLN A 32 12.75 3.01 -4.40
C GLN A 32 12.42 2.83 -5.89
N ARG A 33 12.97 3.68 -6.77
CA ARG A 33 12.82 3.50 -8.22
C ARG A 33 13.35 2.17 -8.69
N GLN A 34 14.49 1.74 -8.17
CA GLN A 34 15.08 0.46 -8.54
C GLN A 34 14.19 -0.72 -8.11
N LEU A 35 13.60 -0.65 -6.91
CA LEU A 35 12.64 -1.67 -6.45
C LEU A 35 11.36 -1.70 -7.30
N VAL A 36 10.82 -0.54 -7.69
CA VAL A 36 9.66 -0.44 -8.60
C VAL A 36 10.00 -1.03 -9.97
N LYS A 37 11.15 -0.66 -10.53
CA LYS A 37 11.61 -1.17 -11.84
C LYS A 37 11.77 -2.69 -11.81
N GLU A 38 12.27 -3.24 -10.70
CA GLU A 38 12.49 -4.67 -10.57
C GLU A 38 11.20 -5.46 -10.36
N HIS A 39 10.33 -5.00 -9.46
CA HIS A 39 9.19 -5.79 -8.97
C HIS A 39 7.86 -5.45 -9.65
N THR A 40 7.78 -4.30 -10.33
CA THR A 40 6.58 -3.85 -11.07
C THR A 40 6.95 -3.38 -12.48
N PRO A 41 7.63 -4.20 -13.31
CA PRO A 41 8.09 -3.78 -14.64
C PRO A 41 6.94 -3.46 -15.61
N PHE A 42 5.74 -3.94 -15.32
CA PHE A 42 4.53 -3.73 -16.13
C PHE A 42 3.63 -2.61 -15.58
N GLY A 43 4.15 -1.81 -14.64
CA GLY A 43 3.42 -0.74 -13.99
C GLY A 43 2.81 -1.14 -12.65
N LEU A 44 2.28 -0.14 -11.94
CA LEU A 44 1.65 -0.31 -10.64
C LEU A 44 0.20 -0.77 -10.82
N PRO A 45 -0.26 -1.81 -10.10
CA PRO A 45 -1.65 -2.27 -10.18
C PRO A 45 -2.68 -1.20 -9.77
N SER A 46 -2.33 -0.31 -8.84
CA SER A 46 -3.16 0.82 -8.42
C SER A 46 -2.31 1.94 -7.85
N THR A 47 -2.89 3.14 -7.75
CA THR A 47 -2.34 4.24 -6.95
C THR A 47 -2.66 4.03 -5.46
N GLY A 48 -1.83 4.57 -4.55
CA GLY A 48 -1.98 4.39 -3.10
C GLY A 48 -0.65 4.56 -2.34
N GLU A 49 -0.65 4.24 -1.04
CA GLU A 49 0.58 4.18 -0.25
C GLU A 49 1.41 2.96 -0.66
N LEU A 50 2.61 3.21 -1.16
CA LEU A 50 3.54 2.16 -1.59
C LEU A 50 4.52 1.84 -0.48
N LEU A 51 4.69 0.55 -0.20
CA LEU A 51 5.74 0.04 0.66
C LEU A 51 6.86 -0.54 -0.20
N PHE A 52 8.07 -0.05 0.03
CA PHE A 52 9.29 -0.49 -0.65
C PHE A 52 10.10 -1.37 0.29
N ARG A 53 10.27 -2.64 -0.05
CA ARG A 53 10.95 -3.62 0.81
C ARG A 53 11.97 -4.38 -0.02
N ARG A 54 12.98 -4.94 0.65
CA ARG A 54 13.92 -5.82 -0.03
C ARG A 54 13.18 -7.07 -0.51
N GLY A 55 13.03 -7.21 -1.81
CA GLY A 55 12.40 -8.37 -2.47
C GLY A 55 10.95 -8.19 -2.90
N TYR A 56 10.29 -7.07 -2.55
CA TYR A 56 8.93 -6.78 -3.03
C TYR A 56 8.54 -5.30 -2.94
N VAL A 57 7.49 -4.94 -3.67
CA VAL A 57 6.75 -3.69 -3.52
C VAL A 57 5.29 -4.03 -3.24
N ALA A 58 4.63 -3.29 -2.35
CA ALA A 58 3.23 -3.50 -2.02
C ALA A 58 2.44 -2.20 -2.05
N GLY A 59 1.19 -2.25 -2.49
CA GLY A 59 0.21 -1.18 -2.29
C GLY A 59 -0.56 -1.47 -1.00
N HIS A 60 -0.35 -0.63 0.01
CA HIS A 60 -0.89 -0.85 1.36
C HIS A 60 -2.20 -0.09 1.61
N ASN A 61 -3.13 -0.73 2.32
CA ASN A 61 -4.37 -0.12 2.77
C ASN A 61 -4.30 0.18 4.26
N ASN A 62 -4.11 1.45 4.60
CA ASN A 62 -4.01 1.91 5.98
C ASN A 62 -5.27 1.66 6.82
N TRP A 63 -6.45 1.67 6.19
CA TRP A 63 -7.72 1.51 6.90
C TRP A 63 -7.95 0.04 7.26
N LEU A 64 -7.75 -0.84 6.29
CA LEU A 64 -7.90 -2.29 6.47
C LEU A 64 -6.66 -2.93 7.08
N LYS A 65 -5.54 -2.20 7.19
CA LYS A 65 -4.24 -2.63 7.72
C LYS A 65 -3.67 -3.86 7.00
N ILE A 66 -3.99 -4.01 5.71
CA ILE A 66 -3.59 -5.10 4.83
C ILE A 66 -3.11 -4.54 3.47
N PRO A 67 -2.30 -5.30 2.72
CA PRO A 67 -1.99 -4.92 1.34
C PRO A 67 -3.23 -5.08 0.45
N ASN A 68 -3.46 -4.10 -0.44
CA ASN A 68 -4.35 -4.26 -1.59
C ASN A 68 -3.70 -5.18 -2.64
N TRP A 69 -2.38 -5.08 -2.80
CA TRP A 69 -1.59 -5.92 -3.70
C TRP A 69 -0.14 -6.00 -3.23
N VAL A 70 0.55 -7.07 -3.64
CA VAL A 70 1.99 -7.28 -3.45
C VAL A 70 2.58 -7.77 -4.77
N ALA A 71 3.71 -7.21 -5.17
CA ALA A 71 4.44 -7.59 -6.38
C ALA A 71 5.90 -7.87 -6.04
N TYR A 72 6.43 -8.95 -6.60
CA TYR A 72 7.81 -9.38 -6.42
C TYR A 72 8.31 -10.03 -7.71
N HIS A 73 9.63 -10.02 -7.90
CA HIS A 73 10.29 -10.67 -9.02
C HIS A 73 11.29 -11.69 -8.46
N LEU A 74 11.18 -12.95 -8.88
CA LEU A 74 11.99 -14.08 -8.38
C LEU A 74 12.89 -14.62 -9.49
N PRO A 75 14.02 -13.98 -9.78
CA PRO A 75 15.03 -14.57 -10.63
C PRO A 75 15.70 -15.76 -9.90
N ARG A 76 16.25 -16.70 -10.67
CA ARG A 76 16.81 -17.95 -10.14
C ARG A 76 17.86 -17.72 -9.05
N GLU A 77 18.66 -16.67 -9.22
CA GLU A 77 19.75 -16.30 -8.32
C GLU A 77 19.25 -15.78 -6.96
N LYS A 78 18.00 -15.31 -6.89
CA LYS A 78 17.38 -14.76 -5.66
C LYS A 78 16.57 -15.78 -4.86
N ILE A 79 16.37 -16.98 -5.40
CA ILE A 79 15.67 -18.10 -4.70
C ILE A 79 16.64 -19.19 -4.21
N THR A 80 17.92 -19.04 -4.50
CA THR A 80 18.99 -19.90 -3.99
C THR A 80 19.68 -19.24 -2.81
N GLY A 81 19.69 -19.88 -1.66
CA GLY A 81 20.33 -19.37 -0.45
C GLY A 81 19.97 -20.20 0.79
N ASP A 82 20.59 -19.89 1.91
CA ASP A 82 20.43 -20.53 3.22
C ASP A 82 19.67 -19.63 4.22
N ALA A 83 19.05 -18.56 3.74
CA ALA A 83 18.31 -17.63 4.59
C ALA A 83 17.16 -18.35 5.32
N GLU A 84 17.25 -18.38 6.65
CA GLU A 84 16.20 -18.95 7.50
C GLU A 84 15.00 -18.00 7.59
N ARG A 85 13.79 -18.58 7.58
CA ARG A 85 12.56 -17.84 7.83
C ARG A 85 12.47 -17.45 9.31
N ALA A 86 12.25 -16.16 9.58
CA ALA A 86 11.94 -15.68 10.92
C ALA A 86 10.71 -16.39 11.50
N LYS A 87 10.77 -16.76 12.79
CA LYS A 87 9.69 -17.49 13.49
C LYS A 87 8.64 -16.58 14.12
N THR A 88 8.91 -15.27 14.20
CA THR A 88 8.06 -14.29 14.85
C THR A 88 7.53 -13.29 13.84
N PHE A 89 6.23 -13.01 13.90
CA PHE A 89 5.62 -11.92 13.17
C PHE A 89 5.66 -10.65 14.01
N THR A 90 6.06 -9.54 13.41
CA THR A 90 6.14 -8.23 14.05
C THR A 90 5.39 -7.21 13.20
N ALA A 91 4.78 -6.21 13.84
CA ALA A 91 4.18 -5.11 13.12
C ALA A 91 5.23 -4.34 12.31
N ASP A 92 4.83 -3.78 11.17
CA ASP A 92 5.74 -3.04 10.30
C ASP A 92 6.25 -1.77 11.03
N PRO A 93 7.57 -1.63 11.25
CA PRO A 93 8.12 -0.51 12.01
C PRO A 93 8.02 0.83 11.28
N GLU A 94 7.86 0.85 9.95
CA GLU A 94 7.77 2.08 9.16
C GLU A 94 6.34 2.62 9.06
N LEU A 95 5.34 1.78 9.34
CA LEU A 95 3.94 2.20 9.41
C LEU A 95 3.59 2.76 10.80
N LYS A 96 2.71 3.77 10.83
CA LYS A 96 2.20 4.28 12.11
C LYS A 96 1.33 3.21 12.79
N PRO A 97 1.24 3.21 14.14
CA PRO A 97 0.46 2.20 14.87
C PRO A 97 -1.00 2.03 14.42
N PHE A 98 -1.65 3.10 13.97
CA PHE A 98 -3.04 3.04 13.48
C PHE A 98 -3.18 2.56 12.03
N GLN A 99 -2.08 2.48 11.26
CA GLN A 99 -2.06 2.06 9.85
C GLN A 99 -1.62 0.60 9.65
N ARG A 100 -1.13 -0.04 10.72
CA ARG A 100 -0.60 -1.40 10.70
C ARG A 100 -1.41 -2.34 11.59
N SER A 101 -1.32 -3.62 11.27
CA SER A 101 -1.82 -4.67 12.15
C SER A 101 -0.76 -5.01 13.20
N GLU A 102 -1.21 -5.34 14.40
CA GLU A 102 -0.37 -5.82 15.50
C GLU A 102 -0.50 -7.35 15.65
N PRO A 103 0.51 -8.07 16.17
CA PRO A 103 0.41 -9.52 16.37
C PRO A 103 -0.80 -9.97 17.21
N ASP A 104 -1.23 -9.11 18.14
CA ASP A 104 -2.41 -9.33 18.98
C ASP A 104 -3.73 -9.34 18.18
N ASP A 105 -3.80 -8.66 17.03
CA ASP A 105 -4.98 -8.65 16.15
C ASP A 105 -5.27 -10.05 15.56
N TYR A 106 -4.23 -10.86 15.38
CA TYR A 106 -4.33 -12.22 14.83
C TYR A 106 -4.22 -13.32 15.88
N THR A 107 -3.84 -12.97 17.12
CA THR A 107 -3.74 -13.92 18.21
C THR A 107 -5.10 -14.06 18.88
N ARG A 108 -5.80 -15.17 18.62
CA ARG A 108 -7.03 -15.49 19.34
C ARG A 108 -6.69 -15.72 20.81
N LYS A 109 -6.89 -14.72 21.67
CA LYS A 109 -6.86 -14.91 23.12
C LYS A 109 -7.96 -15.92 23.43
N ARG A 110 -7.58 -17.15 23.77
CA ARG A 110 -8.52 -18.15 24.27
C ARG A 110 -9.01 -17.64 25.63
N ILE A 111 -10.06 -16.82 25.61
CA ILE A 111 -10.84 -16.52 26.81
C ILE A 111 -11.39 -17.88 27.25
N ARG A 112 -10.75 -18.51 28.25
CA ARG A 112 -11.43 -19.59 28.95
C ARG A 112 -12.65 -18.93 29.59
N PRO A 113 -13.88 -19.43 29.34
CA PRO A 113 -15.02 -18.96 30.08
C PRO A 113 -14.69 -19.06 31.57
N ARG A 114 -14.84 -17.97 32.33
CA ARG A 114 -14.87 -18.09 33.79
C ARG A 114 -16.01 -19.05 34.10
N PRO A 115 -15.79 -20.11 34.90
CA PRO A 115 -16.90 -20.96 35.32
C PRO A 115 -17.91 -20.07 36.05
N HIS A 116 -19.08 -19.87 35.43
CA HIS A 116 -20.23 -19.25 36.07
C HIS A 116 -20.93 -20.35 36.87
N GLY A 117 -20.74 -20.35 38.18
CA GLY A 117 -21.54 -21.14 39.12
C GLY A 117 -20.98 -22.51 39.50
N PRO A 118 -21.43 -23.05 40.65
CA PRO A 118 -20.73 -24.09 41.39
C PRO A 118 -20.82 -25.41 40.64
N GLY A 119 -19.68 -26.11 40.58
CA GLY A 119 -19.59 -27.45 40.04
C GLY A 119 -20.60 -28.36 40.73
N ARG A 120 -21.64 -28.74 40.00
CA ARG A 120 -22.36 -29.97 40.31
C ARG A 120 -21.50 -31.12 39.80
N GLY A 121 -20.95 -31.86 40.76
CA GLY A 121 -20.28 -33.12 40.49
C GLY A 121 -21.21 -34.03 39.71
N HIS A 122 -20.70 -34.56 38.61
CA HIS A 122 -21.10 -35.85 38.09
C HIS A 122 -19.80 -36.58 37.75
N GLU A 123 -19.33 -37.26 38.80
CA GLU A 123 -18.93 -38.67 38.80
C GLU A 123 -18.82 -39.36 37.43
N ASP A 124 -17.66 -40.00 37.28
CA ASP A 124 -17.40 -41.20 36.48
C ASP A 124 -17.91 -41.27 35.04
N ARG A 125 -16.95 -41.25 34.12
CA ARG A 125 -16.66 -42.49 33.36
C ARG A 125 -15.29 -42.44 32.68
N ARG A 126 -14.49 -43.47 33.02
CA ARG A 126 -13.36 -44.00 32.25
C ARG A 126 -13.73 -44.07 30.76
N TRP A 127 -12.85 -43.57 29.90
CA TRP A 127 -12.05 -44.33 28.92
C TRP A 127 -10.83 -43.48 28.53
#